data_AF-A0A444JXL1-F1
#
_entry.id   AF-A0A444JXL1-F1
#
_cell.length_a   1.000
_cell.length_b   1.000
_cell.length_c   1.000
_cell.angle_alpha   90.00
_cell.angle_beta   90.00
_cell.angle_gamma   90.00
#
_symmetry.space_group_name_H-M   'P 1'
#
loop_
_entity.id
_entity.type
_entity.pdbx_description
1 polymer ?
#
loop_
_entity_poly.entity_id
_entity_poly.type
_entity_poly.pdbx_seq_one_letter_code
_entity_poly.pdbx_strand_id
1 'polypeptide(L)' 'VNGNMFFLHDGRARTLAEAILWHGGEGQKARDRFAAADAANRDALVKFLESL' A
#
# COMPACT_ATOMS: atom_id res chain seq x y z
N VAL A 1 2.94 -19.81 12.70
CA VAL A 1 3.09 -18.37 12.98
C VAL A 1 2.04 -17.64 12.15
N ASN A 2 1.07 -16.98 12.78
CA ASN A 2 -0.07 -16.36 12.10
C ASN A 2 0.39 -15.19 11.21
N GLY A 3 0.07 -15.26 9.92
CA GLY A 3 0.49 -14.34 8.86
C GLY A 3 -0.22 -13.00 8.85
N ASN A 4 -0.18 -12.26 9.98
CA ASN A 4 -0.63 -10.88 10.00
C ASN A 4 0.54 -9.97 9.62
N MET A 5 0.61 -9.57 8.35
CA MET A 5 1.50 -8.48 7.93
C MET A 5 0.88 -7.16 8.39
N PHE A 6 1.47 -6.58 9.43
CA PHE A 6 1.13 -5.24 9.88
C PHE A 6 2.06 -4.25 9.19
N PHE A 7 1.48 -3.22 8.58
CA PHE A 7 2.18 -2.17 7.88
C PHE A 7 2.04 -0.82 8.61
N LEU A 8 2.91 0.11 8.26
CA LEU A 8 3.12 1.40 8.95
C LEU A 8 3.70 1.23 10.37
N HIS A 9 4.26 2.30 10.93
CA HIS A 9 5.00 2.25 12.20
C HIS A 9 4.15 1.87 13.41
N ASP A 10 2.85 2.17 13.36
CA ASP A 10 1.85 1.84 14.38
C ASP A 10 1.07 0.56 14.05
N GLY A 11 1.41 -0.14 12.97
CA GLY A 11 0.82 -1.42 12.58
C GLY A 11 -0.66 -1.34 12.19
N ARG A 12 -1.20 -0.14 11.96
CA ARG A 12 -2.63 0.05 11.72
C ARG A 12 -3.11 -0.59 10.41
N ALA A 13 -2.25 -0.66 9.39
CA ALA A 13 -2.61 -1.18 8.08
C ALA A 13 -2.41 -2.70 8.03
N ARG A 14 -3.38 -3.41 7.47
CA ARG A 14 -3.36 -4.88 7.34
C ARG A 14 -3.03 -5.34 5.92
N THR A 15 -2.94 -4.40 5.00
CA THR A 15 -2.60 -4.63 3.60
C THR A 15 -1.65 -3.54 3.07
N LEU A 16 -0.90 -3.87 2.01
CA LEU A 16 -0.07 -2.90 1.29
C LEU A 16 -0.91 -1.75 0.72
N ALA A 17 -2.11 -2.04 0.21
CA ALA A 17 -3.01 -1.03 -0.34
C ALA A 17 -3.46 -0.03 0.74
N GLU A 18 -3.84 -0.50 1.93
CA GLU A 18 -4.16 0.37 3.07
C GLU A 18 -2.96 1.21 3.50
N ALA A 19 -1.77 0.59 3.57
CA ALA A 19 -0.54 1.29 3.91
C ALA A 19 -0.27 2.45 2.94
N ILE A 20 -0.34 2.16 1.63
CA ILE A 20 -0.19 3.15 0.55
C ILE A 20 -1.23 4.28 0.72
N LEU A 21 -2.51 3.93 0.91
CA LEU A 21 -3.61 4.88 1.02
C LEU A 21 -3.57 5.74 2.29
N TRP A 22 -2.77 5.38 3.29
CA TRP A 22 -2.63 6.15 4.53
C TRP A 22 -1.34 6.96 4.61
N HIS A 23 -0.51 6.96 3.57
CA HIS A 23 0.68 7.81 3.49
C HIS A 23 0.33 9.26 3.11
N GLY A 24 0.67 10.22 3.96
CA GLY A 24 0.62 11.67 3.69
C GLY A 24 2.02 12.30 3.68
N GLY A 25 2.08 13.63 3.79
CA GLY A 25 3.35 14.38 3.79
C GLY A 25 4.16 14.11 2.53
N GLU A 26 5.40 13.66 2.69
CA GLU A 26 6.28 13.30 1.57
C GLU A 26 5.71 12.18 0.67
N GLY A 27 4.89 11.28 1.22
CA GLY A 27 4.26 10.17 0.47
C GLY A 27 2.98 10.54 -0.28
N GLN A 28 2.48 11.77 -0.09
CA GLN A 28 1.20 12.25 -0.61
C GLN A 28 1.05 12.06 -2.12
N LYS A 29 2.08 12.44 -2.90
CA LYS A 29 2.05 12.33 -4.37
C LYS A 29 1.96 10.89 -4.86
N ALA A 30 2.66 9.97 -4.19
CA ALA A 30 2.63 8.56 -4.53
C ALA A 30 1.27 7.95 -4.20
N ARG A 31 0.70 8.28 -3.03
CA ARG A 31 -0.65 7.89 -2.64
C ARG A 31 -1.67 8.34 -3.66
N ASP A 32 -1.67 9.62 -4.04
CA ASP A 32 -2.67 10.17 -4.96
C ASP A 32 -2.57 9.51 -6.34
N ARG A 33 -1.35 9.20 -6.81
CA ARG A 33 -1.14 8.44 -8.05
C ARG A 33 -1.72 7.04 -7.96
N PHE A 34 -1.55 6.34 -6.84
CA PHE A 34 -2.15 5.03 -6.61
C PHE A 34 -3.68 5.10 -6.57
N ALA A 35 -4.24 6.10 -5.87
CA ALA A 35 -5.67 6.34 -5.78
C ALA A 35 -6.32 6.74 -7.11
N ALA A 36 -5.57 7.33 -8.04
CA ALA A 36 -6.02 7.69 -9.38
C ALA A 36 -5.81 6.58 -10.42
N ALA A 37 -4.97 5.58 -10.14
CA ALA A 37 -4.72 4.47 -11.06
C ALA A 37 -5.96 3.58 -11.22
N ASP A 38 -6.10 2.92 -12.38
CA ASP A 38 -7.10 1.87 -12.55
C ASP A 38 -6.79 0.62 -11.71
N ALA A 39 -7.76 -0.29 -11.62
CA ALA A 39 -7.65 -1.50 -10.82
C ALA A 39 -6.47 -2.39 -11.26
N ALA A 40 -6.25 -2.56 -12.56
CA ALA A 40 -5.18 -3.40 -13.08
C ALA A 40 -3.80 -2.90 -12.67
N ASN A 41 -3.58 -1.58 -12.73
CA ASN A 41 -2.34 -0.95 -12.32
C ASN A 41 -2.13 -1.02 -10.80
N ARG A 42 -3.18 -0.89 -10.00
CA ARG A 42 -3.09 -1.08 -8.54
C ARG A 42 -2.70 -2.51 -8.20
N ASP A 43 -3.36 -3.49 -8.81
CA ASP A 43 -3.10 -4.91 -8.60
C ASP A 43 -1.68 -5.30 -9.02
N ALA A 44 -1.20 -4.76 -10.16
CA ALA A 44 0.16 -4.99 -10.62
C ALA A 44 1.20 -4.45 -9.63
N LEU A 45 0.98 -3.25 -9.07
CA LEU A 45 1.88 -2.67 -8.07
C LEU A 45 1.88 -3.51 -6.78
N VAL A 46 0.71 -3.92 -6.30
CA VAL A 46 0.62 -4.75 -5.09
C VAL A 46 1.35 -6.08 -5.29
N LYS A 47 1.12 -6.77 -6.41
CA LYS A 47 1.82 -8.02 -6.74
C LYS A 47 3.33 -7.85 -6.83
N PHE A 48 3.80 -6.74 -7.41
CA PHE A 48 5.22 -6.44 -7.45
C PHE A 48 5.79 -6.31 -6.03
N LEU A 49 5.13 -5.56 -5.15
CA LEU A 49 5.56 -5.37 -3.76
C LEU A 49 5.53 -6.66 -2.94
N GLU A 50 4.58 -7.56 -3.19
CA GLU A 50 4.50 -8.90 -2.56
C GLU A 50 5.62 -9.86 -3.01
N SER A 51 6.32 -9.54 -4.11
CA SER A 51 7.40 -10.37 -4.65
C SER A 51 8.80 -10.02 -4.15
N LEU A 52 8.92 -8.98 -3.31
CA LEU A 52 10.17 -8.51 -2.71
C LEU A 52 10.47 -9.24 -1.40
#